data_AF-F5IWY1-F1
#
_entry.id   AF-F5IWY1-F1
#
_cell.length_a   1.000
_cell.length_b   1.000
_cell.length_c   1.000
_cell.angle_alpha   90.00
_cell.angle_beta   90.00
_cell.angle_gamma   90.00
#
_symmetry.space_group_name_H-M   'P 1'
#
loop_
_entity.id
_entity.type
_entity.pdbx_description
1 polymer ?
#
loop_
_entity_poly.entity_id
_entity_poly.type
_entity_poly.pdbx_seq_one_letter_code
_entity_poly.pdbx_strand_id
1 'polypeptide(L)'
;MNNKTLIDGEYIFLGNMNKKDDYGLFSSFVFLNDDKNKIFFTAENPDELVKYGKYEMRVRDKILVETGFVTKAKVKWRGSLIINIRTCGKKIKRTFSIRNHVSIQDCRKLRK
;
A
#
# COMPACT_ATOMS: atom_id res chain seq x y z
N MET A 1 -10.62 -23.56 14.91
CA MET A 1 -9.72 -22.38 14.92
C MET A 1 -9.73 -21.79 13.52
N ASN A 2 -10.18 -20.54 13.37
CA ASN A 2 -10.18 -19.86 12.07
C ASN A 2 -8.81 -19.24 11.85
N ASN A 3 -7.93 -19.93 11.12
CA ASN A 3 -6.62 -19.42 10.75
C ASN A 3 -6.81 -18.28 9.73
N LYS A 4 -6.73 -17.02 10.18
CA LYS A 4 -6.68 -15.86 9.29
C LYS A 4 -5.27 -15.77 8.71
N THR A 5 -5.15 -16.08 7.42
CA THR A 5 -3.90 -16.01 6.68
C THR A 5 -3.83 -14.67 5.96
N LEU A 6 -2.67 -14.00 5.99
CA LEU A 6 -2.46 -12.80 5.19
C LEU A 6 -2.30 -13.19 3.72
N ILE A 7 -3.34 -12.92 2.92
CA ILE A 7 -3.33 -13.12 1.47
C ILE A 7 -2.96 -11.79 0.78
N ASP A 8 -2.52 -11.88 -0.48
CA ASP A 8 -2.21 -10.69 -1.28
C ASP A 8 -3.38 -9.71 -1.33
N GLY A 9 -3.12 -8.43 -1.09
CA GLY A 9 -4.16 -7.40 -1.08
C GLY A 9 -5.04 -7.35 0.17
N GLU A 10 -4.90 -8.27 1.13
CA GLU A 10 -5.66 -8.27 2.40
C GLU A 10 -4.87 -7.62 3.54
N TYR A 11 -5.56 -7.43 4.66
CA TYR A 11 -5.01 -6.95 5.92
C TYR A 11 -5.70 -7.63 7.11
N ILE A 12 -4.98 -7.75 8.22
CA ILE A 12 -5.52 -8.23 9.49
C ILE A 12 -5.55 -7.07 10.48
N PHE A 13 -6.66 -6.88 11.16
CA PHE A 13 -6.72 -5.97 12.29
C PHE A 13 -6.25 -6.69 13.55
N LEU A 14 -5.19 -6.17 14.17
CA LEU A 14 -4.75 -6.56 15.50
C LEU A 14 -5.35 -5.57 16.48
N GLY A 15 -6.21 -6.05 17.37
CA GLY A 15 -6.85 -5.23 18.39
C GLY A 15 -6.34 -5.57 19.79
N ASN A 16 -6.20 -4.56 20.64
CA ASN A 16 -5.91 -4.70 22.07
C ASN A 16 -4.68 -5.58 22.38
N MET A 17 -3.62 -5.44 21.60
CA MET A 17 -2.35 -6.11 21.89
C MET A 17 -1.60 -5.38 23.00
N ASN A 18 -1.04 -6.12 23.95
CA ASN A 18 -0.19 -5.54 24.99
C ASN A 18 1.12 -5.06 24.37
N LYS A 19 1.49 -3.81 24.67
CA LYS A 19 2.83 -3.31 24.38
C LYS A 19 3.83 -4.03 25.30
N LYS A 20 5.07 -4.15 24.82
CA LYS A 20 6.17 -4.80 25.55
C LYS A 20 6.41 -4.21 26.94
N ASP A 21 6.07 -2.93 27.13
CA ASP A 21 6.31 -2.20 28.37
C ASP A 21 5.11 -2.26 29.35
N ASP A 22 4.13 -3.15 29.12
CA ASP A 22 2.89 -3.38 29.92
C ASP A 22 1.97 -2.16 30.14
N TYR A 23 2.38 -0.96 29.74
CA TYR A 23 1.57 0.25 29.79
C TYR A 23 0.92 0.53 28.44
N GLY A 24 -0.28 -0.02 28.26
CA GLY A 24 -1.23 0.39 27.22
C GLY A 24 -1.43 -0.63 26.11
N LEU A 25 -2.66 -0.62 25.58
CA LEU A 25 -3.08 -1.45 24.47
C LEU A 25 -2.70 -0.79 23.13
N PHE A 26 -2.30 -1.61 22.17
CA PHE A 26 -2.06 -1.20 20.79
C PHE A 26 -3.02 -1.92 19.85
N SER A 27 -3.61 -1.15 18.94
CA SER A 27 -4.47 -1.65 17.88
C SER A 27 -3.98 -1.12 16.55
N SER A 28 -3.83 -2.00 15.56
CA SER A 28 -3.32 -1.62 14.24
C SER A 28 -3.70 -2.65 13.18
N PHE A 29 -3.88 -2.17 11.96
CA PHE A 29 -3.96 -2.98 10.76
C PHE A 29 -2.57 -3.40 10.29
N VAL A 30 -2.48 -4.67 9.93
CA VAL A 30 -1.26 -5.32 9.47
C VAL A 30 -1.46 -5.83 8.05
N PHE A 31 -0.55 -5.47 7.16
CA PHE A 31 -0.59 -5.90 5.77
C PHE A 31 0.80 -6.15 5.21
N LEU A 32 0.87 -6.91 4.11
CA LEU A 32 2.10 -7.19 3.38
C LEU A 32 2.27 -6.25 2.19
N ASN A 33 3.52 -6.04 1.78
CA ASN A 33 3.78 -5.53 0.44
C ASN A 33 3.45 -6.57 -0.64
N ASP A 34 3.36 -6.12 -1.89
CA ASP A 34 3.06 -6.95 -3.06
C ASP A 34 4.02 -8.15 -3.23
N ASP A 35 5.30 -8.00 -2.84
CA ASP A 35 6.30 -9.09 -2.89
C ASP A 35 6.22 -10.06 -1.69
N LYS A 36 5.30 -9.81 -0.74
CA LYS A 36 5.03 -10.62 0.46
C LYS A 36 6.25 -10.86 1.36
N ASN A 37 7.26 -10.00 1.29
CA ASN A 37 8.51 -10.14 2.02
C ASN A 37 8.63 -9.17 3.21
N LYS A 38 7.72 -8.20 3.33
CA LYS A 38 7.71 -7.21 4.42
C LYS A 38 6.31 -6.90 4.91
N ILE A 39 6.23 -6.72 6.22
CA ILE A 39 5.01 -6.42 6.97
C ILE A 39 4.98 -4.93 7.33
N PHE A 40 3.82 -4.31 7.21
CA PHE A 40 3.54 -2.91 7.55
C PHE A 40 2.41 -2.83 8.57
N PHE A 41 2.48 -1.80 9.41
CA PHE A 41 1.51 -1.51 10.45
C PHE A 41 0.95 -0.11 10.23
N THR A 42 -0.37 0.04 10.34
CA THR A 42 -1.04 1.34 10.28
C THR A 42 -2.21 1.40 11.27
N ALA A 43 -2.48 2.57 11.83
CA ALA A 43 -3.67 2.81 12.65
C ALA A 43 -4.90 3.13 11.77
N GLU A 44 -4.67 3.71 10.60
CA GLU A 44 -5.69 4.09 9.62
C GLU A 44 -6.16 2.86 8.81
N ASN A 45 -7.40 2.88 8.33
CA ASN A 45 -7.93 1.79 7.53
C ASN A 45 -7.12 1.65 6.21
N PRO A 46 -6.49 0.49 5.92
CA PRO A 46 -5.64 0.30 4.74
C PRO A 46 -6.34 0.57 3.41
N ASP A 47 -7.65 0.39 3.33
CA ASP A 47 -8.46 0.61 2.12
C ASP A 47 -9.02 2.03 1.98
N GLU A 48 -8.82 2.89 2.98
CA GLU A 48 -9.26 4.28 2.92
C GLU A 48 -8.52 5.04 1.80
N LEU A 49 -9.26 5.87 1.07
CA LEU A 49 -8.71 6.69 -0.01
C LEU A 49 -8.24 8.03 0.55
N VAL A 50 -6.93 8.26 0.46
CA VAL A 50 -6.27 9.50 0.90
C VAL A 50 -5.72 10.28 -0.29
N LYS A 51 -5.73 11.61 -0.16
CA LYS A 51 -5.19 12.50 -1.19
C LYS A 51 -3.67 12.36 -1.27
N TYR A 52 -3.17 12.10 -2.46
CA TYR A 52 -1.75 12.02 -2.79
C TYR A 52 -1.45 12.90 -4.01
N GLY A 53 -1.06 14.15 -3.73
CA GLY A 53 -0.86 15.17 -4.74
C GLY A 53 -2.16 15.52 -5.48
N LYS A 54 -2.26 15.12 -6.74
CA LYS A 54 -3.44 15.38 -7.58
C LYS A 54 -4.44 14.20 -7.61
N TYR A 55 -4.05 13.03 -7.10
CA TYR A 55 -4.83 11.79 -7.12
C TYR A 55 -5.29 11.41 -5.71
N GLU A 56 -6.23 10.50 -5.59
CA GLU A 56 -6.52 9.78 -4.34
C GLU A 56 -6.03 8.33 -4.48
N MET A 57 -5.49 7.74 -3.42
CA MET A 57 -5.01 6.35 -3.41
C MET A 57 -5.27 5.71 -2.05
N ARG A 58 -5.21 4.37 -1.97
CA ARG A 58 -5.37 3.69 -0.69
C ARG A 58 -4.23 4.04 0.28
N VAL A 59 -4.54 4.12 1.57
CA VAL A 59 -3.54 4.34 2.64
C VAL A 59 -2.39 3.33 2.53
N ARG A 60 -2.70 2.04 2.32
CA ARG A 60 -1.65 1.02 2.13
C ARG A 60 -0.72 1.33 0.96
N ASP A 61 -1.29 1.77 -0.17
CA ASP A 61 -0.55 2.02 -1.40
C ASP A 61 0.36 3.24 -1.20
N LYS A 62 -0.14 4.27 -0.50
CA LYS A 62 0.64 5.44 -0.09
C LYS A 62 1.85 5.03 0.77
N ILE A 63 1.62 4.25 1.83
CA ILE A 63 2.69 3.79 2.73
C ILE A 63 3.77 3.04 1.95
N LEU A 64 3.37 2.12 1.07
CA LEU A 64 4.30 1.35 0.25
C LEU A 64 5.12 2.24 -0.70
N VAL A 65 4.48 3.23 -1.33
CA VAL A 65 5.17 4.19 -2.22
C VAL A 65 6.16 5.06 -1.46
N GLU A 66 5.75 5.59 -0.30
CA GLU A 66 6.58 6.47 0.53
C GLU A 66 7.79 5.73 1.11
N THR A 67 7.63 4.45 1.41
CA THR A 67 8.70 3.57 1.92
C THR A 67 9.60 2.99 0.82
N GLY A 68 9.34 3.30 -0.45
CA GLY A 68 10.22 2.93 -1.56
C GLY A 68 9.85 1.63 -2.28
N PHE A 69 8.74 1.00 -1.95
CA PHE A 69 8.34 -0.27 -2.55
C PHE A 69 7.70 -0.06 -3.91
N VAL A 70 7.79 -1.13 -4.70
CA VAL A 70 7.04 -1.25 -5.93
C VAL A 70 5.66 -1.80 -5.57
N THR A 71 4.60 -1.07 -5.88
CA THR A 71 3.24 -1.53 -5.56
C THR A 71 2.27 -1.29 -6.72
N LYS A 72 1.28 -2.18 -6.84
CA LYS A 72 0.11 -2.05 -7.72
C LYS A 72 -0.94 -1.25 -6.99
N ALA A 73 -0.82 0.08 -7.07
CA ALA A 73 -1.72 1.01 -6.41
C ALA A 73 -3.06 1.15 -7.15
N LYS A 74 -4.15 1.18 -6.39
CA LYS A 74 -5.47 1.62 -6.88
C LYS A 74 -5.59 3.12 -6.64
N VAL A 75 -5.71 3.89 -7.72
CA VAL A 75 -5.80 5.36 -7.63
C VAL A 75 -7.07 5.88 -8.30
N LYS A 76 -7.69 6.87 -7.68
CA LYS A 76 -8.85 7.60 -8.19
C LYS A 76 -8.42 8.95 -8.75
N TRP A 77 -8.90 9.26 -9.96
CA TRP A 77 -8.66 10.54 -10.65
C TRP A 77 -9.97 11.20 -11.08
N ARG A 78 -10.12 12.51 -10.77
CA ARG A 78 -11.19 13.42 -11.23
C ARG A 78 -12.58 12.75 -11.34
N GLY A 79 -13.17 12.45 -10.19
CA GLY A 79 -14.59 12.09 -10.09
C GLY A 79 -14.86 10.59 -10.00
N SER A 80 -14.33 9.77 -10.92
CA SER A 80 -14.86 8.38 -11.02
C SER A 80 -13.89 7.31 -11.50
N LEU A 81 -12.72 7.66 -12.06
CA LEU A 81 -11.86 6.63 -12.67
C LEU A 81 -10.90 6.04 -11.64
N ILE A 82 -11.13 4.78 -11.25
CA ILE A 82 -10.18 3.96 -10.49
C ILE A 82 -9.31 3.18 -11.48
N ILE A 83 -8.01 3.47 -11.48
CA ILE A 83 -7.01 2.75 -12.29
C ILE A 83 -6.01 2.03 -11.39
N ASN A 84 -5.55 0.86 -11.85
CA ASN A 84 -4.40 0.18 -11.26
C ASN A 84 -3.13 0.73 -11.92
N ILE A 85 -2.21 1.28 -11.12
CA ILE A 85 -0.91 1.75 -11.58
C ILE A 85 0.21 1.02 -10.83
N ARG A 86 1.34 0.78 -11.48
CA ARG A 86 2.55 0.33 -10.77
C ARG A 86 3.38 1.55 -10.38
N THR A 87 3.54 1.78 -9.08
CA THR A 87 4.33 2.86 -8.51
C THR A 87 5.64 2.32 -7.96
N CYS A 88 6.69 3.14 -7.94
CA CYS A 88 8.01 2.76 -7.44
C CYS A 88 8.69 3.96 -6.78
N GLY A 89 8.75 3.94 -5.44
CA GLY A 89 9.33 5.00 -4.63
C GLY A 89 8.73 6.40 -4.82
N LYS A 90 9.41 7.42 -4.27
CA LYS A 90 8.97 8.84 -4.17
C LYS A 90 8.63 9.55 -5.50
N LYS A 91 8.59 8.85 -6.64
CA LYS A 91 8.23 9.41 -7.95
C LYS A 91 7.18 8.55 -8.64
N ILE A 92 5.94 9.05 -8.70
CA ILE A 92 4.95 8.57 -9.67
C ILE A 92 5.42 9.03 -11.06
N LYS A 93 6.13 8.17 -11.78
CA LYS A 93 6.41 8.41 -13.21
C LYS A 93 5.14 8.08 -13.99
N ARG A 94 4.48 9.11 -14.51
CA ARG A 94 3.30 9.00 -15.38
C ARG A 94 3.60 8.04 -16.53
N THR A 95 2.86 6.93 -16.61
CA THR A 95 2.65 6.23 -17.87
C THR A 95 1.20 5.76 -17.88
N PHE A 96 0.36 6.48 -18.62
CA PHE A 96 -0.97 6.01 -19.03
C PHE A 96 -0.75 5.02 -20.18
N SER A 97 -1.25 3.79 -20.06
CA SER A 97 -1.54 2.97 -21.23
C SER A 97 -2.98 2.48 -21.10
N ILE A 98 -3.86 3.07 -21.91
CA ILE A 98 -5.19 2.52 -22.17
C ILE A 98 -4.95 1.37 -23.15
N ARG A 99 -5.42 0.17 -22.79
CA ARG A 99 -5.22 -1.15 -23.43
C ARG A 99 -3.99 -1.92 -22.95
N ASN A 100 -4.27 -2.92 -22.12
CA ASN A 100 -3.59 -4.21 -22.02
C ASN A 100 -2.12 -4.20 -22.48
N HIS A 101 -1.24 -3.56 -21.70
CA HIS A 101 0.20 -3.83 -21.57
C HIS A 101 0.78 -2.66 -20.77
N VAL A 102 0.92 -2.84 -19.45
CA VAL A 102 1.57 -1.84 -18.58
C VAL A 102 3.06 -2.14 -18.54
N SER A 103 3.83 -1.40 -19.33
CA SER A 103 5.29 -1.40 -19.30
C SER A 103 5.79 -0.64 -18.07
N ILE A 104 6.69 -1.30 -17.33
CA ILE A 104 7.25 -0.84 -16.06
C ILE A 104 8.66 -0.33 -16.37
N GLN A 105 8.95 0.95 -16.13
CA GLN A 105 10.32 1.43 -16.20
C GLN A 105 11.05 1.28 -14.86
N ASP A 106 12.25 0.72 -14.99
CA ASP A 106 13.17 0.14 -14.02
C ASP A 106 13.32 0.83 -12.66
N CYS A 107 12.96 0.09 -11.61
CA CYS A 107 13.28 0.40 -10.21
C CYS A 107 14.75 0.09 -9.83
N ARG A 108 15.52 -0.55 -10.72
CA ARG A 108 16.91 -0.97 -10.42
C ARG A 108 17.92 0.18 -10.26
N LYS A 109 17.57 1.42 -10.59
CA LYS A 109 18.51 2.58 -10.55
C LYS A 109 18.49 3.43 -9.26
N LEU A 110 17.78 3.01 -8.21
CA LEU A 110 17.71 3.79 -6.95
C LEU A 110 18.40 3.15 -5.74
N ARG A 111 19.09 2.01 -5.89
CA ARG A 111 20.15 1.62 -4.95
C ARG A 111 21.45 2.26 -5.43
N LYS A 112 21.79 3.42 -4.85
CA LYS A 112 23.19 3.82 -4.68
C LYS A 112 23.60 3.42 -3.28
#